data_AF-A0A2S5RHW0-F1
#
_entry.id   AF-A0A2S5RHW0-F1
#
_cell.length_a   1.000
_cell.length_b   1.000
_cell.length_c   1.000
_cell.angle_alpha   90.00
_cell.angle_beta   90.00
_cell.angle_gamma   90.00
#
_symmetry.space_group_name_H-M   'P 1'
#
loop_
_entity.id
_entity.type
_entity.pdbx_description
1 polymer ?
#
loop_
_entity_poly.entity_id
_entity_poly.type
_entity_poly.pdbx_seq_one_letter_code
_entity_poly.pdbx_strand_id
1 'polypeptide(L)'
;MKTLYRLKGFLFFLSSIFSNITKAKSLQEVPIVAPAGSVEAKVFQVLQKNFPQLKKMIWTPPVYWHSASDEDRGARLLKELGTASLWVWCLRGGYGSARIIPLLQAALRQKKLFIPKVFIGYSDITCLHLWADKLGWKGLHAVMPGDWVKPFVHRNNFTLLDKVLTKKNGVLHYQGLIPFNTAAKNSYPLKGKIIGGNLTLLVHSIGTAWQLQGKGKIIIIEDLNVEGYQIDRALYHLVQANVLQGAVAVVFGTFSGKNFQWRSALERFAQNTCIPVFYWPYFGHGAFNYPIPLGFESRLKCTMGTWNWSIPYAFCK
;
A
#
# COMPACT_ATOMS: atom_id res chain seq x y z
N MET A 1 21.95 25.22 -22.88
CA MET A 1 21.44 24.39 -24.02
C MET A 1 21.26 22.89 -23.70
N LYS A 2 22.10 22.22 -22.90
CA LYS A 2 21.94 20.79 -22.54
C LYS A 2 20.71 20.46 -21.66
N THR A 3 20.14 21.42 -20.94
CA THR A 3 18.96 21.25 -20.06
C THR A 3 17.63 21.24 -20.82
N LEU A 4 17.52 21.99 -21.92
CA LEU A 4 16.30 22.07 -22.74
C LEU A 4 16.07 20.79 -23.58
N TYR A 5 17.13 20.13 -24.03
CA TYR A 5 17.03 18.88 -24.79
C TYR A 5 16.59 17.69 -23.93
N ARG A 6 16.97 17.65 -22.64
CA ARG A 6 16.41 16.69 -21.67
C ARG A 6 14.92 16.93 -21.40
N LEU A 7 14.46 18.19 -21.43
CA LEU A 7 13.06 18.55 -21.18
C LEU A 7 12.11 18.16 -22.33
N LYS A 8 12.51 18.42 -23.59
CA LYS A 8 11.69 18.03 -24.75
C LYS A 8 11.59 16.52 -24.91
N GLY A 9 12.68 15.79 -24.62
CA GLY A 9 12.66 14.32 -24.58
C GLY A 9 11.71 13.77 -23.50
N PHE A 10 11.69 14.36 -22.29
CA PHE A 10 10.82 13.94 -21.19
C PHE A 10 9.32 14.15 -21.48
N LEU A 11 8.95 15.29 -22.08
CA LEU A 11 7.56 15.61 -22.45
C LEU A 11 7.05 14.80 -23.65
N PHE A 12 7.91 14.47 -24.62
CA PHE A 12 7.55 13.64 -25.78
C PHE A 12 7.48 12.14 -25.41
N PHE A 13 8.30 11.69 -24.47
CA PHE A 13 8.19 10.34 -23.90
C PHE A 13 6.86 10.18 -23.12
N LEU A 14 6.39 11.24 -22.45
CA LEU A 14 5.11 11.26 -21.74
C LEU A 14 3.87 11.33 -22.65
N SER A 15 3.98 11.54 -23.97
CA SER A 15 2.80 11.53 -24.86
C SER A 15 2.61 10.21 -25.59
N SER A 16 3.69 9.50 -25.97
CA SER A 16 3.61 8.21 -26.66
C SER A 16 3.46 6.99 -25.73
N ILE A 17 3.78 7.14 -24.44
CA ILE A 17 3.71 6.07 -23.43
C ILE A 17 2.29 5.82 -22.89
N PHE A 18 1.36 6.76 -23.05
CA PHE A 18 0.05 6.73 -22.40
C PHE A 18 -1.12 6.31 -23.30
N SER A 19 -0.87 5.87 -24.53
CA SER A 19 -1.93 5.59 -25.51
C SER A 19 -2.80 4.36 -25.21
N ASN A 20 -2.45 3.51 -24.23
CA ASN A 20 -3.20 2.26 -23.94
C ASN A 20 -3.76 2.11 -22.51
N ILE A 21 -3.82 3.16 -21.68
CA ILE A 21 -4.63 3.16 -20.44
C ILE A 21 -5.79 4.17 -20.53
N THR A 22 -6.06 4.69 -21.72
CA THR A 22 -7.22 5.52 -22.07
C THR A 22 -8.58 4.80 -21.91
N LYS A 23 -8.61 3.53 -21.47
CA LYS A 23 -9.83 2.74 -21.22
C LYS A 23 -10.08 2.36 -19.75
N ALA A 24 -9.22 2.74 -18.80
CA ALA A 24 -9.40 2.41 -17.37
C ALA A 24 -10.42 3.35 -16.69
N LYS A 25 -11.69 3.23 -17.08
CA LYS A 25 -12.78 4.09 -16.64
C LYS A 25 -12.96 4.05 -15.12
N SER A 26 -12.77 2.89 -14.49
CA SER A 26 -12.98 2.75 -13.04
C SER A 26 -11.95 3.56 -12.23
N LEU A 27 -10.70 3.65 -12.70
CA LEU A 27 -9.67 4.50 -12.07
C LEU A 27 -10.04 5.98 -12.10
N GLN A 28 -10.80 6.43 -13.11
CA GLN A 28 -11.22 7.83 -13.27
C GLN A 28 -12.48 8.18 -12.46
N GLU A 29 -13.13 7.19 -11.84
CA GLU A 29 -14.33 7.38 -11.02
C GLU A 29 -14.03 7.34 -9.52
N VAL A 30 -12.89 6.77 -9.11
CA VAL A 30 -12.50 6.71 -7.70
C VAL A 30 -12.07 8.09 -7.19
N PRO A 31 -12.66 8.59 -6.09
CA PRO A 31 -12.22 9.84 -5.46
C PRO A 31 -10.77 9.78 -4.98
N ILE A 32 -10.03 10.86 -5.22
CA ILE A 32 -8.62 10.98 -4.84
C ILE A 32 -8.45 11.99 -3.71
N VAL A 33 -7.69 11.61 -2.68
CA VAL A 33 -7.31 12.44 -1.53
C VAL A 33 -5.81 12.39 -1.29
N ALA A 34 -5.23 13.36 -0.61
CA ALA A 34 -3.79 13.40 -0.33
C ALA A 34 -3.49 13.46 1.17
N PRO A 35 -3.67 12.35 1.92
CA PRO A 35 -3.52 12.34 3.38
C PRO A 35 -2.05 12.44 3.84
N ALA A 36 -1.09 12.21 2.93
CA ALA A 36 0.35 12.20 3.18
C ALA A 36 1.05 13.40 2.49
N GLY A 37 2.06 13.11 1.66
CA GLY A 37 2.83 14.09 0.90
C GLY A 37 2.13 14.60 -0.36
N SER A 38 2.65 15.69 -0.91
CA SER A 38 2.24 16.27 -2.20
C SER A 38 3.08 15.74 -3.37
N VAL A 39 2.56 15.84 -4.60
CA VAL A 39 3.36 15.63 -5.82
C VAL A 39 3.84 16.98 -6.35
N GLU A 40 4.95 17.00 -7.08
CA GLU A 40 5.43 18.23 -7.74
C GLU A 40 4.36 18.85 -8.64
N ALA A 41 4.32 20.19 -8.77
CA ALA A 41 3.30 20.91 -9.53
C ALA A 41 3.15 20.38 -10.97
N LYS A 42 4.26 20.17 -11.67
CA LYS A 42 4.27 19.61 -13.03
C LYS A 42 3.70 18.19 -13.09
N VAL A 43 3.94 17.38 -12.07
CA VAL A 43 3.36 16.02 -11.97
C VAL A 43 1.86 16.15 -11.76
N PHE A 44 1.42 17.01 -10.86
CA PHE A 44 0.00 17.25 -10.61
C PHE A 44 -0.76 17.65 -11.88
N GLN A 45 -0.20 18.56 -12.68
CA GLN A 45 -0.79 18.97 -13.97
C GLN A 45 -0.93 17.80 -14.95
N VAL A 46 0.05 16.90 -15.02
CA VAL A 46 -0.05 15.67 -15.83
C VAL A 46 -1.12 14.74 -15.29
N LEU A 47 -1.19 14.56 -13.97
CA LEU A 47 -2.21 13.73 -13.34
C LEU A 47 -3.62 14.28 -13.58
N GLN A 48 -3.84 15.59 -13.52
CA GLN A 48 -5.16 16.21 -13.79
C GLN A 48 -5.69 15.93 -15.20
N LYS A 49 -4.80 15.70 -16.18
CA LYS A 49 -5.20 15.32 -17.54
C LYS A 49 -5.69 13.86 -17.63
N ASN A 50 -5.15 12.98 -16.77
CA ASN A 50 -5.42 11.54 -16.79
C ASN A 50 -6.48 11.11 -15.74
N PHE A 51 -6.61 11.89 -14.66
CA PHE A 51 -7.51 11.66 -13.54
C PHE A 51 -8.40 12.89 -13.35
N PRO A 52 -9.56 12.95 -14.02
CA PRO A 52 -10.47 14.10 -13.98
C PRO A 52 -10.90 14.50 -12.56
N GLN A 53 -10.89 13.56 -11.61
CA GLN A 53 -11.24 13.79 -10.20
C GLN A 53 -10.30 14.80 -9.54
N LEU A 54 -9.04 14.86 -9.99
CA LEU A 54 -8.05 15.82 -9.49
C LEU A 54 -8.33 17.26 -9.93
N LYS A 55 -9.25 17.51 -10.88
CA LYS A 55 -9.65 18.88 -11.24
C LYS A 55 -10.32 19.61 -10.07
N LYS A 56 -10.98 18.88 -9.19
CA LYS A 56 -11.60 19.43 -7.96
C LYS A 56 -10.58 19.62 -6.83
N MET A 57 -9.37 19.07 -6.96
CA MET A 57 -8.31 19.20 -5.98
C MET A 57 -7.40 20.37 -6.37
N ILE A 58 -7.33 21.37 -5.50
CA ILE A 58 -6.36 22.47 -5.65
C ILE A 58 -4.99 21.95 -5.24
N TRP A 59 -4.00 22.12 -6.13
CA TRP A 59 -2.60 21.89 -5.77
C TRP A 59 -2.10 23.04 -4.91
N THR A 60 -1.42 22.69 -3.83
CA THR A 60 -0.72 23.63 -2.96
C THR A 60 0.74 23.21 -2.84
N PRO A 61 1.67 24.17 -2.70
CA PRO A 61 3.03 23.85 -2.30
C PRO A 61 3.03 22.99 -1.02
N PRO A 62 3.95 22.03 -0.88
CA PRO A 62 4.04 21.24 0.33
C PRO A 62 4.25 22.14 1.57
N VAL A 63 3.54 21.83 2.65
CA VAL A 63 3.78 22.43 3.97
C VAL A 63 4.66 21.46 4.76
N TYR A 64 5.88 21.87 5.06
CA TYR A 64 6.96 20.99 5.56
C TYR A 64 7.16 19.78 4.63
N TRP A 65 6.66 18.60 5.03
CA TRP A 65 6.80 17.34 4.30
C TRP A 65 5.45 16.78 3.79
N HIS A 66 4.38 17.58 3.87
CA HIS A 66 2.99 17.17 3.66
C HIS A 66 2.32 17.85 2.47
N SER A 67 1.15 17.36 2.05
CA SER A 67 0.37 17.99 0.98
C SER A 67 -0.34 19.30 1.41
N ALA A 68 -0.69 19.40 2.69
CA ALA A 68 -1.27 20.57 3.35
C ALA A 68 -1.15 20.40 4.88
N SER A 69 -1.73 21.33 5.66
CA SER A 69 -1.84 21.21 7.13
C SER A 69 -2.51 19.90 7.56
N ASP A 70 -2.33 19.50 8.83
CA ASP A 70 -3.02 18.32 9.38
C ASP A 70 -4.55 18.52 9.32
N GLU A 71 -5.02 19.73 9.62
CA GLU A 71 -6.42 20.13 9.59
C GLU A 71 -7.01 20.03 8.17
N ASP A 72 -6.33 20.59 7.16
CA ASP A 72 -6.83 20.56 5.79
C ASP A 72 -6.84 19.15 5.19
N ARG A 73 -5.77 18.37 5.43
CA ARG A 73 -5.72 16.97 4.99
C ARG A 73 -6.79 16.14 5.68
N GLY A 74 -6.94 16.31 6.99
CA GLY A 74 -7.96 15.64 7.80
C GLY A 74 -9.37 16.00 7.33
N ALA A 75 -9.68 17.28 7.15
CA ALA A 75 -10.98 17.75 6.68
C ALA A 75 -11.33 17.24 5.28
N ARG A 76 -10.37 17.27 4.34
CA ARG A 76 -10.56 16.72 2.98
C ARG A 76 -10.81 15.22 3.01
N LEU A 77 -10.05 14.48 3.82
CA LEU A 77 -10.26 13.05 3.97
C LEU A 77 -11.63 12.76 4.61
N LEU A 78 -11.98 13.41 5.72
CA LEU A 78 -13.26 13.24 6.40
C LEU A 78 -14.45 13.54 5.48
N LYS A 79 -14.34 14.59 4.66
CA LYS A 79 -15.36 14.91 3.65
C LYS A 79 -15.56 13.73 2.69
N GLU A 80 -14.49 13.10 2.22
CA GLU A 80 -14.59 11.94 1.33
C GLU A 80 -15.12 10.68 2.06
N LEU A 81 -14.70 10.47 3.31
CA LEU A 81 -15.24 9.38 4.13
C LEU A 81 -16.75 9.57 4.42
N GLY A 82 -17.28 10.79 4.34
CA GLY A 82 -18.72 11.07 4.45
C GLY A 82 -19.53 10.85 3.17
N THR A 83 -18.90 10.60 2.01
CA THR A 83 -19.63 10.40 0.74
C THR A 83 -20.23 8.99 0.62
N ALA A 84 -21.03 8.74 -0.41
CA ALA A 84 -21.50 7.40 -0.76
C ALA A 84 -20.44 6.54 -1.49
N SER A 85 -19.24 7.07 -1.78
CA SER A 85 -18.16 6.31 -2.42
C SER A 85 -17.64 5.24 -1.48
N LEU A 86 -17.42 4.02 -1.99
CA LEU A 86 -16.75 2.97 -1.22
C LEU A 86 -15.23 3.20 -1.16
N TRP A 87 -14.67 3.74 -2.24
CA TRP A 87 -13.23 3.81 -2.48
C TRP A 87 -12.67 5.18 -2.14
N VAL A 88 -11.47 5.19 -1.56
CA VAL A 88 -10.68 6.39 -1.31
C VAL A 88 -9.26 6.14 -1.79
N TRP A 89 -8.87 6.74 -2.93
CA TRP A 89 -7.55 6.54 -3.51
C TRP A 89 -6.58 7.62 -3.04
N CYS A 90 -5.51 7.20 -2.39
CA CYS A 90 -4.52 8.13 -1.88
C CYS A 90 -3.59 8.59 -3.02
N LEU A 91 -3.39 9.90 -3.16
CA LEU A 91 -2.61 10.53 -4.23
C LEU A 91 -1.17 10.00 -4.28
N ARG A 92 -0.54 9.90 -3.11
CA ARG A 92 0.76 9.28 -2.88
C ARG A 92 0.95 9.01 -1.38
N GLY A 93 1.98 8.25 -1.04
CA GLY A 93 2.50 8.10 0.32
C GLY A 93 3.40 9.29 0.69
N GLY A 94 4.49 9.03 1.40
CA GLY A 94 5.38 10.08 1.92
C GLY A 94 5.39 10.06 3.43
N TYR A 95 4.91 11.14 4.03
CA TYR A 95 4.80 11.25 5.48
C TYR A 95 3.55 12.08 5.85
N GLY A 96 2.87 11.67 6.92
CA GLY A 96 1.86 12.49 7.58
C GLY A 96 0.48 11.87 7.72
N SER A 97 0.20 10.71 7.10
CA SER A 97 -1.12 10.08 7.22
C SER A 97 -1.44 9.67 8.65
N ALA A 98 -0.44 9.27 9.43
CA ALA A 98 -0.64 8.91 10.84
C ALA A 98 -1.07 10.11 11.70
N ARG A 99 -0.64 11.34 11.33
CA ARG A 99 -0.93 12.57 12.07
C ARG A 99 -2.40 12.98 12.00
N ILE A 100 -3.12 12.56 10.98
CA ILE A 100 -4.54 12.87 10.81
C ILE A 100 -5.47 11.83 11.45
N ILE A 101 -4.94 10.68 11.91
CA ILE A 101 -5.74 9.63 12.55
C ILE A 101 -6.51 10.13 13.79
N PRO A 102 -5.95 10.98 14.68
CA PRO A 102 -6.71 11.54 15.81
C PRO A 102 -7.97 12.29 15.37
N LEU A 103 -7.94 13.02 14.25
CA LEU A 103 -9.11 13.70 13.68
C LEU A 103 -10.16 12.68 13.21
N LEU A 104 -9.72 11.58 12.58
CA LEU A 104 -10.61 10.49 12.17
C LEU A 104 -11.24 9.79 13.39
N GLN A 105 -10.48 9.58 14.46
CA GLN A 105 -10.99 9.02 15.70
C GLN A 105 -12.01 9.94 16.38
N ALA A 106 -11.77 11.24 16.39
CA ALA A 106 -12.74 12.21 16.89
C ALA A 106 -14.04 12.15 16.08
N ALA A 107 -13.95 12.07 14.75
CA ALA A 107 -15.11 11.91 13.88
C ALA A 107 -15.88 10.61 14.12
N LEU A 108 -15.19 9.48 14.37
CA LEU A 108 -15.84 8.23 14.78
C LEU A 108 -16.61 8.37 16.08
N ARG A 109 -16.00 8.96 17.12
CA ARG A 109 -16.66 9.19 18.42
C ARG A 109 -17.89 10.09 18.30
N GLN A 110 -17.82 11.07 17.41
CA GLN A 110 -18.94 11.96 17.07
C GLN A 110 -19.98 11.31 16.16
N LYS A 111 -19.83 10.01 15.82
CA LYS A 111 -20.70 9.29 14.89
C LYS A 111 -20.84 10.08 13.58
N LYS A 112 -19.72 10.44 12.95
CA LYS A 112 -19.70 11.10 11.63
C LYS A 112 -19.32 10.15 10.49
N LEU A 113 -18.87 8.94 10.83
CA LEU A 113 -18.39 7.93 9.89
C LEU A 113 -19.16 6.63 10.10
N PHE A 114 -20.10 6.35 9.20
CA PHE A 114 -21.01 5.20 9.31
C PHE A 114 -20.82 4.14 8.23
N ILE A 115 -20.26 4.55 7.08
CA ILE A 115 -20.12 3.70 5.91
C ILE A 115 -18.69 3.17 5.88
N PRO A 116 -18.46 1.85 5.96
CA PRO A 116 -17.15 1.27 5.75
C PRO A 116 -16.55 1.71 4.42
N LYS A 117 -15.25 2.07 4.45
CA LYS A 117 -14.51 2.51 3.27
C LYS A 117 -13.39 1.56 2.94
N VAL A 118 -12.87 1.72 1.73
CA VAL A 118 -11.68 1.03 1.25
C VAL A 118 -10.63 2.06 0.87
N PHE A 119 -9.57 2.11 1.67
CA PHE A 119 -8.38 2.89 1.31
C PHE A 119 -7.59 2.17 0.22
N ILE A 120 -7.14 2.92 -0.78
CA ILE A 120 -6.25 2.42 -1.83
C ILE A 120 -4.93 3.18 -1.75
N GLY A 121 -3.84 2.44 -1.59
CA GLY A 121 -2.48 3.01 -1.56
C GLY A 121 -1.50 2.11 -0.83
N TYR A 122 -0.24 2.52 -0.74
CA TYR A 122 0.82 1.79 -0.02
C TYR A 122 1.78 2.78 0.64
N SER A 123 2.91 2.31 1.19
CA SER A 123 3.88 3.18 1.88
C SER A 123 3.26 3.81 3.14
N ASP A 124 3.33 5.13 3.30
CA ASP A 124 2.73 5.90 4.43
C ASP A 124 1.23 5.59 4.67
N ILE A 125 0.50 5.16 3.63
CA ILE A 125 -0.92 4.79 3.73
C ILE A 125 -1.14 3.53 4.59
N THR A 126 -0.07 2.78 4.89
CA THR A 126 -0.10 1.64 5.81
C THR A 126 -0.76 1.97 7.13
N CYS A 127 -0.53 3.15 7.71
CA CYS A 127 -1.18 3.53 8.98
C CYS A 127 -2.71 3.63 8.85
N LEU A 128 -3.23 4.09 7.70
CA LEU A 128 -4.66 4.15 7.43
C LEU A 128 -5.23 2.75 7.19
N HIS A 129 -4.49 1.86 6.55
CA HIS A 129 -4.89 0.44 6.40
C HIS A 129 -5.00 -0.26 7.76
N LEU A 130 -4.01 -0.06 8.64
CA LEU A 130 -4.04 -0.63 9.99
C LEU A 130 -5.16 -0.04 10.85
N TRP A 131 -5.39 1.27 10.74
CA TRP A 131 -6.51 1.94 11.41
C TRP A 131 -7.87 1.41 10.91
N ALA A 132 -8.04 1.28 9.59
CA ALA A 132 -9.25 0.75 8.96
C ALA A 132 -9.54 -0.69 9.38
N ASP A 133 -8.53 -1.56 9.41
CA ASP A 133 -8.66 -2.95 9.83
C ASP A 133 -9.21 -3.09 11.26
N LYS A 134 -8.82 -2.20 12.19
CA LYS A 134 -9.39 -2.18 13.55
C LYS A 134 -10.87 -1.83 13.59
N LEU A 135 -11.40 -1.17 12.58
CA LEU A 135 -12.82 -0.87 12.42
C LEU A 135 -13.56 -1.97 11.64
N GLY A 136 -12.86 -3.04 11.22
CA GLY A 136 -13.38 -4.07 10.33
C GLY A 136 -13.48 -3.62 8.86
N TRP A 137 -13.03 -2.42 8.54
CA TRP A 137 -12.98 -1.90 7.17
C TRP A 137 -11.92 -2.63 6.36
N LYS A 138 -11.97 -2.48 5.03
CA LYS A 138 -11.04 -3.13 4.11
C LYS A 138 -10.01 -2.15 3.58
N GLY A 139 -8.93 -2.68 3.05
CA GLY A 139 -7.91 -1.88 2.36
C GLY A 139 -7.54 -2.52 1.03
N LEU A 140 -6.82 -1.77 0.22
CA LEU A 140 -6.22 -2.23 -1.01
C LEU A 140 -4.80 -1.68 -1.10
N HIS A 141 -3.81 -2.52 -0.79
CA HIS A 141 -2.41 -2.17 -1.00
C HIS A 141 -2.14 -2.20 -2.51
N ALA A 142 -1.96 -1.04 -3.14
CA ALA A 142 -1.79 -0.91 -4.58
C ALA A 142 -1.12 0.42 -4.94
N VAL A 143 -0.73 0.56 -6.22
CA VAL A 143 -0.22 1.81 -6.80
C VAL A 143 -1.16 3.00 -6.59
N MET A 144 -0.55 4.18 -6.49
CA MET A 144 -1.20 5.46 -6.29
C MET A 144 -1.12 6.33 -7.56
N PRO A 145 -1.96 7.36 -7.73
CA PRO A 145 -1.90 8.22 -8.91
C PRO A 145 -0.53 8.86 -9.10
N GLY A 146 0.19 9.20 -8.01
CA GLY A 146 1.57 9.71 -8.07
C GLY A 146 2.58 8.74 -8.70
N ASP A 147 2.27 7.46 -8.82
CA ASP A 147 3.12 6.46 -9.50
C ASP A 147 2.92 6.45 -11.02
N TRP A 148 1.84 7.04 -11.52
CA TRP A 148 1.48 7.06 -12.94
C TRP A 148 2.57 7.65 -13.84
N VAL A 149 3.31 8.63 -13.32
CA VAL A 149 4.37 9.35 -14.05
C VAL A 149 5.76 8.74 -13.84
N LYS A 150 5.89 7.70 -13.00
CA LYS A 150 7.18 7.10 -12.67
C LYS A 150 7.56 6.10 -13.77
N PRO A 151 8.67 6.32 -14.50
CA PRO A 151 9.01 5.50 -15.66
C PRO A 151 9.35 4.05 -15.32
N PHE A 152 9.79 3.78 -14.07
CA PHE A 152 10.14 2.44 -13.61
C PHE A 152 8.93 1.64 -13.11
N VAL A 153 7.77 2.27 -12.89
CA VAL A 153 6.58 1.57 -12.41
C VAL A 153 5.91 0.87 -13.57
N HIS A 154 5.73 -0.45 -13.42
CA HIS A 154 5.17 -1.29 -14.46
C HIS A 154 3.67 -1.02 -14.66
N ARG A 155 3.23 -0.85 -15.91
CA ARG A 155 1.85 -0.47 -16.25
C ARG A 155 0.80 -1.48 -15.79
N ASN A 156 1.14 -2.77 -15.78
CA ASN A 156 0.23 -3.83 -15.31
C ASN A 156 -0.29 -3.59 -13.89
N ASN A 157 0.42 -2.82 -13.05
CA ASN A 157 -0.08 -2.47 -11.72
C ASN A 157 -1.44 -1.75 -11.80
N PHE A 158 -1.57 -0.75 -12.69
CA PHE A 158 -2.81 -0.01 -12.90
C PHE A 158 -3.87 -0.86 -13.60
N THR A 159 -3.48 -1.70 -14.56
CA THR A 159 -4.41 -2.64 -15.23
C THR A 159 -5.03 -3.63 -14.24
N LEU A 160 -4.23 -4.16 -13.31
CA LEU A 160 -4.73 -5.07 -12.28
C LEU A 160 -5.60 -4.33 -11.26
N LEU A 161 -5.22 -3.11 -10.87
CA LEU A 161 -6.04 -2.27 -9.99
C LEU A 161 -7.42 -1.98 -10.61
N ASP A 162 -7.46 -1.56 -11.88
CA ASP A 162 -8.71 -1.30 -12.62
C ASP A 162 -9.61 -2.55 -12.68
N LYS A 163 -9.04 -3.75 -12.84
CA LYS A 163 -9.79 -5.01 -12.76
C LYS A 163 -10.43 -5.24 -11.40
N VAL A 164 -9.72 -4.98 -10.29
CA VAL A 164 -10.25 -5.12 -8.93
C VAL A 164 -11.38 -4.12 -8.68
N LEU A 165 -11.19 -2.87 -9.10
CA LEU A 165 -12.18 -1.80 -8.95
C LEU A 165 -13.45 -2.05 -9.77
N THR A 166 -13.29 -2.60 -10.98
CA THR A 166 -14.41 -2.92 -11.86
C THR A 166 -15.23 -4.09 -11.32
N LYS A 167 -14.57 -5.19 -10.93
CA LYS A 167 -15.27 -6.41 -10.47
C LYS A 167 -15.82 -6.28 -9.06
N LYS A 168 -15.11 -5.58 -8.17
CA LYS A 168 -15.39 -5.40 -6.73
C LYS A 168 -15.45 -6.69 -5.90
N ASN A 169 -15.69 -7.84 -6.52
CA ASN A 169 -15.57 -9.16 -5.92
C ASN A 169 -14.81 -10.11 -6.85
N GLY A 170 -14.22 -11.16 -6.27
CA GLY A 170 -13.52 -12.19 -7.03
C GLY A 170 -12.37 -12.79 -6.23
N VAL A 171 -11.46 -13.46 -6.94
CA VAL A 171 -10.25 -14.03 -6.37
C VAL A 171 -9.05 -13.61 -7.21
N LEU A 172 -8.04 -13.04 -6.58
CA LEU A 172 -6.73 -12.82 -7.20
C LEU A 172 -5.87 -14.06 -6.96
N HIS A 173 -5.24 -14.56 -8.02
CA HIS A 173 -4.31 -15.68 -7.93
C HIS A 173 -2.91 -15.19 -8.31
N TYR A 174 -1.99 -15.30 -7.37
CA TYR A 174 -0.59 -14.95 -7.54
C TYR A 174 0.27 -16.19 -7.41
N GLN A 175 1.27 -16.28 -8.30
CA GLN A 175 2.24 -17.36 -8.32
C GLN A 175 3.60 -16.84 -7.90
N GLY A 176 4.53 -17.77 -7.64
CA GLY A 176 5.93 -17.43 -7.36
C GLY A 176 6.15 -16.89 -5.96
N LEU A 177 5.34 -17.29 -4.97
CA LEU A 177 5.74 -17.10 -3.58
C LEU A 177 6.95 -17.99 -3.30
N ILE A 178 7.98 -17.42 -2.69
CA ILE A 178 9.22 -18.13 -2.41
C ILE A 178 9.29 -18.40 -0.90
N PRO A 179 9.27 -19.67 -0.45
CA PRO A 179 9.52 -20.00 0.94
C PRO A 179 10.89 -19.48 1.38
N PHE A 180 10.89 -18.71 2.47
CA PHE A 180 12.07 -17.98 2.96
C PHE A 180 12.65 -18.56 4.26
N ASN A 181 11.99 -19.56 4.85
CA ASN A 181 12.51 -20.39 5.94
C ASN A 181 11.97 -21.83 5.88
N THR A 182 12.48 -22.69 6.76
CA THR A 182 12.06 -24.10 6.88
C THR A 182 10.58 -24.23 7.27
N ALA A 183 10.08 -23.34 8.14
CA ALA A 183 8.67 -23.33 8.53
C ALA A 183 7.75 -23.16 7.32
N ALA A 184 8.05 -22.23 6.41
CA ALA A 184 7.30 -22.04 5.17
C ALA A 184 7.42 -23.22 4.22
N LYS A 185 8.63 -23.80 4.05
CA LYS A 185 8.85 -24.95 3.16
C LYS A 185 7.99 -26.16 3.55
N ASN A 186 7.87 -26.41 4.85
CA ASN A 186 7.18 -27.57 5.41
C ASN A 186 5.72 -27.28 5.79
N SER A 187 5.22 -26.08 5.47
CA SER A 187 3.85 -25.69 5.84
C SER A 187 2.80 -26.45 5.03
N TYR A 188 1.73 -26.85 5.71
CA TYR A 188 0.43 -27.16 5.09
C TYR A 188 -0.20 -25.87 4.53
N PRO A 189 -1.28 -25.95 3.72
CA PRO A 189 -1.94 -24.75 3.22
C PRO A 189 -2.33 -23.80 4.36
N LEU A 190 -1.81 -22.57 4.32
CA LEU A 190 -2.00 -21.56 5.35
C LEU A 190 -3.22 -20.70 4.99
N LYS A 191 -3.99 -20.28 6.00
CA LYS A 191 -5.15 -19.39 5.85
C LYS A 191 -5.13 -18.30 6.90
N GLY A 192 -5.34 -17.04 6.48
CA GLY A 192 -5.42 -15.91 7.40
C GLY A 192 -5.83 -14.63 6.70
N LYS A 193 -6.35 -13.66 7.46
CA LYS A 193 -6.63 -12.33 6.91
C LYS A 193 -5.33 -11.59 6.59
N ILE A 194 -5.28 -10.86 5.48
CA ILE A 194 -4.08 -10.11 5.10
C ILE A 194 -4.08 -8.73 5.80
N ILE A 195 -2.95 -8.33 6.36
CA ILE A 195 -2.71 -6.99 6.88
C ILE A 195 -1.23 -6.62 6.73
N GLY A 196 -0.88 -5.35 6.86
CA GLY A 196 0.52 -4.90 6.88
C GLY A 196 0.80 -3.82 5.84
N GLY A 197 2.03 -3.76 5.36
CA GLY A 197 2.51 -2.77 4.40
C GLY A 197 3.94 -2.36 4.69
N ASN A 198 4.16 -1.06 4.88
CA ASN A 198 5.49 -0.49 5.07
C ASN A 198 6.07 -0.82 6.46
N LEU A 199 7.25 -1.45 6.52
CA LEU A 199 7.91 -1.90 7.76
C LEU A 199 8.09 -0.75 8.76
N THR A 200 8.59 0.40 8.31
CA THR A 200 8.75 1.58 9.16
C THR A 200 7.42 1.96 9.82
N LEU A 201 6.32 1.99 9.07
CA LEU A 201 4.99 2.28 9.63
C LEU A 201 4.48 1.15 10.55
N LEU A 202 4.80 -0.13 10.29
CA LEU A 202 4.44 -1.22 11.20
C LEU A 202 5.06 -1.02 12.58
N VAL A 203 6.33 -0.61 12.65
CA VAL A 203 7.02 -0.29 13.92
C VAL A 203 6.36 0.91 14.60
N HIS A 204 6.13 2.00 13.86
CA HIS A 204 5.49 3.20 14.41
C HIS A 204 4.02 2.99 14.82
N SER A 205 3.41 1.85 14.47
CA SER A 205 2.05 1.50 14.90
C SER A 205 1.99 1.10 16.38
N ILE A 206 3.09 0.66 16.98
CA ILE A 206 3.14 0.12 18.34
C ILE A 206 2.75 1.21 19.36
N GLY A 207 1.84 0.87 20.27
CA GLY A 207 1.29 1.78 21.27
C GLY A 207 0.23 2.75 20.73
N THR A 208 -0.15 2.63 19.45
CA THR A 208 -1.08 3.59 18.81
C THR A 208 -2.50 3.04 18.62
N ALA A 209 -3.42 3.96 18.35
CA ALA A 209 -4.77 3.67 17.88
C ALA A 209 -4.83 2.75 16.65
N TRP A 210 -3.76 2.64 15.88
CA TRP A 210 -3.66 1.86 14.64
C TRP A 210 -2.57 0.77 14.73
N GLN A 211 -2.21 0.34 15.94
CA GLN A 211 -1.30 -0.79 16.17
C GLN A 211 -1.66 -2.03 15.36
N LEU A 212 -0.65 -2.63 14.72
CA LEU A 212 -0.74 -3.91 14.04
C LEU A 212 -1.32 -4.99 14.97
N GLN A 213 -2.33 -5.71 14.47
CA GLN A 213 -2.89 -6.89 15.13
C GLN A 213 -2.52 -8.13 14.32
N GLY A 214 -1.38 -8.76 14.64
CA GLY A 214 -0.83 -9.85 13.82
C GLY A 214 -1.45 -11.23 14.03
N LYS A 215 -2.06 -11.49 15.19
CA LYS A 215 -2.60 -12.81 15.53
C LYS A 215 -3.64 -13.30 14.50
N GLY A 216 -3.45 -14.50 13.97
CA GLY A 216 -4.34 -15.13 12.99
C GLY A 216 -4.27 -14.51 11.58
N LYS A 217 -3.28 -13.65 11.30
CA LYS A 217 -3.17 -12.91 10.05
C LYS A 217 -1.90 -13.25 9.27
N ILE A 218 -1.98 -13.02 7.96
CA ILE A 218 -0.83 -13.01 7.05
C ILE A 218 -0.32 -11.56 7.00
N ILE A 219 0.92 -11.34 7.43
CA ILE A 219 1.51 -10.00 7.54
C ILE A 219 2.37 -9.72 6.31
N ILE A 220 1.98 -8.73 5.51
CA ILE A 220 2.78 -8.27 4.38
C ILE A 220 3.74 -7.16 4.83
N ILE A 221 4.99 -7.22 4.41
CA ILE A 221 6.03 -6.27 4.85
C ILE A 221 6.91 -5.86 3.66
N GLU A 222 7.02 -4.56 3.42
CA GLU A 222 7.88 -3.95 2.39
C GLU A 222 8.50 -2.66 2.91
N ASP A 223 9.57 -2.14 2.32
CA ASP A 223 10.09 -0.81 2.66
C ASP A 223 10.98 -0.22 1.55
N LEU A 224 11.30 1.07 1.67
CA LEU A 224 12.07 1.84 0.70
C LEU A 224 13.13 2.69 1.41
N ASN A 225 14.37 2.64 0.89
CA ASN A 225 15.51 3.45 1.32
C ASN A 225 15.86 3.27 2.81
N VAL A 226 15.80 2.03 3.31
CA VAL A 226 16.17 1.66 4.67
C VAL A 226 17.43 0.79 4.65
N GLU A 227 18.39 1.10 5.51
CA GLU A 227 19.65 0.36 5.62
C GLU A 227 19.44 -1.03 6.26
N GLY A 228 20.32 -1.99 5.96
CA GLY A 228 20.17 -3.39 6.44
C GLY A 228 20.03 -3.50 7.97
N TYR A 229 20.86 -2.78 8.72
CA TYR A 229 20.78 -2.79 10.20
C TYR A 229 19.49 -2.12 10.73
N GLN A 230 18.92 -1.16 9.99
CA GLN A 230 17.65 -0.53 10.36
C GLN A 230 16.49 -1.50 10.13
N ILE A 231 16.53 -2.28 9.05
CA ILE A 231 15.56 -3.35 8.77
C ILE A 231 15.64 -4.43 9.86
N ASP A 232 16.84 -4.93 10.17
CA ASP A 232 17.04 -5.94 11.21
C ASP A 232 16.51 -5.45 12.56
N ARG A 233 16.87 -4.23 12.97
CA ARG A 233 16.38 -3.59 14.20
C ARG A 233 14.85 -3.45 14.21
N ALA A 234 14.26 -3.04 13.10
CA ALA A 234 12.80 -2.89 12.98
C ALA A 234 12.07 -4.24 13.11
N LEU A 235 12.53 -5.27 12.40
CA LEU A 235 11.96 -6.61 12.48
C LEU A 235 12.13 -7.22 13.88
N TYR A 236 13.30 -7.06 14.48
CA TYR A 236 13.57 -7.48 15.85
C TYR A 236 12.65 -6.78 16.85
N HIS A 237 12.40 -5.48 16.67
CA HIS A 237 11.48 -4.72 17.50
C HIS A 237 10.03 -5.23 17.38
N LEU A 238 9.55 -5.58 16.17
CA LEU A 238 8.21 -6.18 15.99
C LEU A 238 8.07 -7.52 16.74
N VAL A 239 9.14 -8.32 16.81
CA VAL A 239 9.17 -9.57 17.59
C VAL A 239 9.10 -9.28 19.08
N GLN A 240 9.98 -8.40 19.59
CA GLN A 240 10.04 -8.02 21.01
C GLN A 240 8.73 -7.39 21.51
N ALA A 241 8.06 -6.60 20.66
CA ALA A 241 6.77 -6.02 20.97
C ALA A 241 5.60 -7.02 20.90
N ASN A 242 5.85 -8.29 20.55
CA ASN A 242 4.87 -9.36 20.39
C ASN A 242 3.74 -9.08 19.38
N VAL A 243 3.88 -8.08 18.51
CA VAL A 243 2.84 -7.73 17.53
C VAL A 243 2.70 -8.74 16.39
N LEU A 244 3.73 -9.58 16.19
CA LEU A 244 3.71 -10.71 15.26
C LEU A 244 3.28 -12.04 15.92
N GLN A 245 3.02 -12.05 17.23
CA GLN A 245 2.70 -13.28 17.94
C GLN A 245 1.40 -13.90 17.41
N GLY A 246 1.47 -15.18 17.03
CA GLY A 246 0.35 -15.91 16.44
C GLY A 246 0.03 -15.51 15.00
N ALA A 247 0.90 -14.78 14.30
CA ALA A 247 0.78 -14.57 12.86
C ALA A 247 0.83 -15.92 12.11
N VAL A 248 -0.02 -16.05 11.10
CA VAL A 248 -0.12 -17.25 10.25
C VAL A 248 1.09 -17.34 9.32
N ALA A 249 1.51 -16.20 8.77
CA ALA A 249 2.67 -16.09 7.92
C ALA A 249 3.16 -14.64 7.86
N VAL A 250 4.43 -14.45 7.51
CA VAL A 250 4.98 -13.18 7.04
C VAL A 250 5.29 -13.32 5.55
N VAL A 251 4.90 -12.33 4.75
CA VAL A 251 5.25 -12.25 3.33
C VAL A 251 6.02 -10.96 3.12
N PHE A 252 7.30 -11.08 2.79
CA PHE A 252 8.13 -9.94 2.40
C PHE A 252 7.90 -9.57 0.95
N GLY A 253 7.72 -8.28 0.71
CA GLY A 253 7.66 -7.67 -0.61
C GLY A 253 9.00 -7.10 -1.02
N THR A 254 8.97 -6.12 -1.90
CA THR A 254 10.19 -5.48 -2.40
C THR A 254 10.78 -4.58 -1.31
N PHE A 255 12.03 -4.81 -0.97
CA PHE A 255 12.88 -3.85 -0.26
C PHE A 255 13.79 -3.19 -1.30
N SER A 256 13.66 -1.88 -1.47
CA SER A 256 14.44 -1.12 -2.45
C SER A 256 15.26 -0.02 -1.79
N GLY A 257 16.37 0.38 -2.40
CA GLY A 257 17.30 1.35 -1.85
C GLY A 257 18.70 1.18 -2.42
N LYS A 258 19.62 2.05 -2.01
CA LYS A 258 21.02 1.99 -2.47
C LYS A 258 21.83 0.86 -1.81
N ASN A 259 21.43 0.43 -0.62
CA ASN A 259 22.09 -0.65 0.11
C ASN A 259 21.40 -1.99 -0.16
N PHE A 260 22.15 -3.02 -0.54
CA PHE A 260 21.66 -4.39 -0.79
C PHE A 260 21.64 -5.30 0.45
N GLN A 261 22.07 -4.81 1.62
CA GLN A 261 22.08 -5.58 2.87
C GLN A 261 20.70 -5.89 3.44
N TRP A 262 19.62 -5.35 2.86
CA TRP A 262 18.25 -5.70 3.26
C TRP A 262 18.03 -7.21 3.25
N ARG A 263 18.60 -7.93 2.27
CA ARG A 263 18.40 -9.38 2.14
C ARG A 263 18.93 -10.14 3.36
N SER A 264 20.12 -9.80 3.83
CA SER A 264 20.72 -10.42 5.02
C SER A 264 19.89 -10.18 6.28
N ALA A 265 19.29 -8.99 6.42
CA ALA A 265 18.38 -8.69 7.53
C ALA A 265 17.10 -9.52 7.47
N LEU A 266 16.50 -9.68 6.29
CA LEU A 266 15.33 -10.54 6.11
C LEU A 266 15.66 -12.01 6.39
N GLU A 267 16.80 -12.51 5.90
CA GLU A 267 17.25 -13.89 6.09
C GLU A 267 17.48 -14.17 7.58
N ARG A 268 18.13 -13.24 8.29
CA ARG A 268 18.31 -13.33 9.74
C ARG A 268 16.99 -13.39 10.48
N PHE A 269 16.02 -12.53 10.15
CA PHE A 269 14.67 -12.62 10.74
C PHE A 269 14.03 -13.99 10.48
N ALA A 270 14.09 -14.47 9.23
CA ALA A 270 13.44 -15.71 8.82
C ALA A 270 14.04 -16.96 9.49
N GLN A 271 15.36 -16.95 9.75
CA GLN A 271 16.07 -18.00 10.49
C GLN A 271 15.75 -18.02 11.99
N ASN A 272 15.37 -16.87 12.55
CA ASN A 272 15.14 -16.70 14.00
C ASN A 272 13.65 -16.66 14.38
N THR A 273 12.75 -17.11 13.50
CA THR A 273 11.32 -17.18 13.77
C THR A 273 10.72 -18.52 13.35
N CYS A 274 9.76 -19.00 14.13
CA CYS A 274 8.95 -20.17 13.77
C CYS A 274 7.77 -19.82 12.85
N ILE A 275 7.52 -18.53 12.61
CA ILE A 275 6.46 -18.09 11.69
C ILE A 275 6.86 -18.51 10.26
N PRO A 276 5.96 -19.09 9.45
CA PRO A 276 6.20 -19.29 8.03
C PRO A 276 6.51 -17.96 7.34
N VAL A 277 7.72 -17.83 6.77
CA VAL A 277 8.14 -16.62 6.05
C VAL A 277 8.22 -16.90 4.55
N PHE A 278 7.64 -16.02 3.75
CA PHE A 278 7.70 -16.03 2.29
C PHE A 278 8.28 -14.73 1.77
N TYR A 279 8.79 -14.75 0.55
CA TYR A 279 9.16 -13.57 -0.23
C TYR A 279 8.36 -13.56 -1.55
N TRP A 280 7.86 -12.39 -1.94
CA TRP A 280 7.12 -12.20 -3.19
C TRP A 280 7.41 -10.81 -3.80
N PRO A 281 8.21 -10.72 -4.89
CA PRO A 281 8.76 -9.46 -5.41
C PRO A 281 7.78 -8.65 -6.27
N TYR A 282 6.47 -8.81 -6.06
CA TYR A 282 5.43 -8.17 -6.87
C TYR A 282 4.57 -7.18 -6.08
N PHE A 283 4.99 -6.80 -4.87
CA PHE A 283 4.41 -5.67 -4.12
C PHE A 283 5.48 -4.81 -3.45
N GLY A 284 5.13 -3.56 -3.14
CA GLY A 284 6.02 -2.58 -2.50
C GLY A 284 6.59 -1.53 -3.47
N HIS A 285 7.75 -0.95 -3.14
CA HIS A 285 8.36 0.17 -3.89
C HIS A 285 9.22 -0.24 -5.11
N GLY A 286 9.02 -1.46 -5.63
CA GLY A 286 9.66 -1.93 -6.86
C GLY A 286 8.96 -1.45 -8.13
N ALA A 287 9.34 -2.05 -9.27
CA ALA A 287 8.62 -1.85 -10.53
C ALA A 287 7.20 -2.44 -10.48
N PHE A 288 7.01 -3.54 -9.77
CA PHE A 288 5.74 -4.22 -9.61
C PHE A 288 5.13 -3.90 -8.24
N ASN A 289 3.86 -3.51 -8.26
CA ASN A 289 3.04 -3.35 -7.07
C ASN A 289 1.60 -3.80 -7.35
N TYR A 290 1.44 -5.12 -7.43
CA TYR A 290 0.17 -5.78 -7.70
C TYR A 290 -0.81 -5.56 -6.54
N PRO A 291 -2.10 -5.34 -6.83
CA PRO A 291 -3.08 -5.01 -5.81
C PRO A 291 -3.28 -6.17 -4.82
N ILE A 292 -3.13 -5.90 -3.53
CA ILE A 292 -3.40 -6.86 -2.45
C ILE A 292 -4.61 -6.37 -1.64
N PRO A 293 -5.79 -7.00 -1.79
CA PRO A 293 -6.94 -6.78 -0.90
C PRO A 293 -6.59 -7.10 0.56
N LEU A 294 -6.73 -6.12 1.44
CA LEU A 294 -6.45 -6.24 2.87
C LEU A 294 -7.75 -6.51 3.66
N GLY A 295 -7.62 -7.27 4.74
CA GLY A 295 -8.73 -7.63 5.63
C GLY A 295 -9.60 -8.79 5.13
N PHE A 296 -9.22 -9.45 4.04
CA PHE A 296 -9.85 -10.67 3.53
C PHE A 296 -9.05 -11.92 3.89
N GLU A 297 -9.75 -13.01 4.18
CA GLU A 297 -9.11 -14.31 4.40
C GLU A 297 -8.51 -14.82 3.10
N SER A 298 -7.23 -15.12 3.14
CA SER A 298 -6.45 -15.52 1.99
C SER A 298 -5.72 -16.83 2.27
N ARG A 299 -5.33 -17.54 1.19
CA ARG A 299 -4.73 -18.85 1.26
C ARG A 299 -3.37 -18.89 0.58
N LEU A 300 -2.35 -19.39 1.28
CA LEU A 300 -1.06 -19.77 0.71
C LEU A 300 -1.02 -21.29 0.55
N LYS A 301 -0.68 -21.81 -0.62
CA LYS A 301 -0.62 -23.25 -0.87
C LYS A 301 0.49 -23.62 -1.86
N CYS A 302 1.24 -24.67 -1.54
CA CYS A 302 2.10 -25.36 -2.50
C CYS A 302 1.28 -26.28 -3.41
N THR A 303 1.45 -26.14 -4.73
CA THR A 303 0.90 -27.02 -5.76
C THR A 303 2.03 -27.35 -6.74
N MET A 304 2.34 -28.64 -6.91
CA MET A 304 3.43 -29.10 -7.80
C MET A 304 4.76 -28.37 -7.55
N GLY A 305 5.16 -28.24 -6.28
CA GLY A 305 6.41 -27.58 -5.89
C GLY A 305 6.39 -26.04 -5.95
N THR A 306 5.32 -25.43 -6.44
CA THR A 306 5.18 -23.96 -6.51
C THR A 306 4.21 -23.45 -5.46
N TRP A 307 4.64 -22.47 -4.67
CA TRP A 307 3.75 -21.77 -3.73
C TRP A 307 2.95 -20.68 -4.45
N ASN A 308 1.64 -20.72 -4.23
CA ASN A 308 0.66 -19.81 -4.81
C ASN A 308 -0.12 -19.11 -3.70
N TRP A 309 -0.58 -17.90 -3.99
CA TRP A 309 -1.37 -17.06 -3.11
C TRP A 309 -2.71 -16.73 -3.75
N SER A 310 -3.79 -17.19 -3.12
CA SER A 310 -5.17 -16.90 -3.53
C SER A 310 -5.79 -15.90 -2.57
N ILE A 311 -6.24 -14.76 -3.08
CA ILE A 311 -6.82 -13.66 -2.31
C ILE A 311 -8.26 -13.41 -2.78
N PRO A 312 -9.25 -14.08 -2.16
CA PRO A 312 -10.64 -13.70 -2.29
C PRO A 312 -10.86 -12.27 -1.81
N TYR A 313 -11.73 -11.54 -2.50
CA TYR A 313 -12.18 -10.22 -2.08
C TYR A 313 -13.64 -10.01 -2.44
N ALA A 314 -14.32 -9.22 -1.62
CA ALA A 314 -15.69 -8.79 -1.82
C ALA A 314 -15.86 -7.41 -1.18
N PHE A 315 -15.59 -6.38 -1.97
CA PHE A 315 -15.78 -4.97 -1.62
C PHE A 315 -17.24 -4.60 -1.92
N CYS A 316 -18.16 -5.12 -1.11
CA CYS A 316 -19.59 -4.78 -1.16
C CYS A 316 -19.86 -3.59 -0.22
N LYS A 317 -20.93 -2.84 -0.49
CA LYS A 317 -21.45 -1.82 0.43
C LYS A 317 -22.18 -2.48 1.59
#